data_AF-A0AAN6WPB1-F1
#
_entry.id   AF-A0AAN6WPB1-F1
#
_cell.length_a   1.000
_cell.length_b   1.000
_cell.length_c   1.000
_cell.angle_alpha   90.00
_cell.angle_beta   90.00
_cell.angle_gamma   90.00
#
_symmetry.space_group_name_H-M   'P 1'
#
loop_
_entity.id
_entity.type
_entity.pdbx_description
1 polymer ?
#
loop_
_entity_poly.entity_id
_entity_poly.type
_entity_poly.pdbx_seq_one_letter_code
_entity_poly.pdbx_strand_id
1 'polypeptide(L)'
;MAGEEYARTYAFGKGPDRVGDYKAASPCDHVDLPQTLLEPILVRFATTNGFRVRFDTTLVSFQEVQEAAGPKVLATVKDRLTGFEYLIKTKYLFGADGAHSVVVSQLGLPMSVKPGAQYMINVLVKADLSHLMAHRKGNLHWVLQPDRDESDGLGTKCVVRMIKPWKEWMFILVASPTLDLTQKVPNETYIERVKGVIGDETPIEILHVGSWNVNETYAKGFSKGNVFGLGDAVHRHPPARGLGSNTCIQDSYNLAWKVAYVERGLASPSILDTYSVERQPVGQGIVETANSAFRTNALAWEVFGTFPQSNPAALIELTKNDLAGAHRRQLLQEAMKAVPSEYNGLGIEMGQQYKSRAIYLADEDGPRKLSGRELADPVLYLEPNTYPGSRLPHAWLNKAAPAQPVSTIDLAGHGVFALFTGIGGEAWKTAAASLSKTTGVVVKTCSIGYRQDWEDIYFSWAKVRGVEESGAVLVRPDRVVVWRANLVPSGGVEKCEVKLSSVLKQLPIASMFFKAALQRGARAGSRIAKMPMKSSSTNFSPGDTVRYKPVGGPDSNTSESVGRITDVLTEPGQQAGRNVNASMEQPRYEIENLNTGKTSSIYERNILGIEK
;
A
#
# COMPACT_ATOMS: atom_id res chain seq x y z
N MET A 1 -24.44 -13.95 -23.11
CA MET A 1 -23.85 -14.81 -22.04
C MET A 1 -24.23 -16.27 -22.27
N ALA A 2 -25.51 -16.56 -22.52
CA ALA A 2 -26.03 -17.90 -22.81
C ALA A 2 -25.57 -18.47 -24.17
N GLY A 3 -25.08 -17.62 -25.08
CA GLY A 3 -24.61 -18.02 -26.40
C GLY A 3 -23.26 -18.78 -26.44
N GLU A 4 -22.64 -18.75 -27.61
CA GLU A 4 -21.36 -19.43 -27.89
C GLU A 4 -20.18 -18.76 -27.19
N GLU A 5 -19.24 -19.56 -26.68
CA GLU A 5 -17.95 -19.08 -26.16
C GLU A 5 -16.89 -19.22 -27.25
N TYR A 6 -16.39 -18.10 -27.77
CA TYR A 6 -15.38 -18.10 -28.84
C TYR A 6 -13.95 -18.22 -28.32
N ALA A 7 -13.67 -17.70 -27.12
CA ALA A 7 -12.34 -17.71 -26.53
C ALA A 7 -12.40 -17.57 -25.00
N ARG A 8 -11.33 -18.04 -24.35
CA ARG A 8 -11.12 -17.92 -22.91
C ARG A 8 -9.62 -17.74 -22.63
N THR A 9 -9.30 -16.95 -21.62
CA THR A 9 -7.92 -16.75 -21.17
C THR A 9 -7.82 -16.81 -19.65
N TYR A 10 -6.64 -17.17 -19.15
CA TYR A 10 -6.32 -17.06 -17.73
C TYR A 10 -5.96 -15.60 -17.39
N ALA A 11 -6.32 -15.19 -16.18
CA ALA A 11 -6.11 -13.85 -15.66
C ALA A 11 -5.52 -13.89 -14.25
N PHE A 12 -4.90 -12.78 -13.84
CA PHE A 12 -4.45 -12.51 -12.48
C PHE A 12 -3.56 -13.62 -11.90
N GLY A 13 -2.64 -14.12 -12.73
CA GLY A 13 -1.66 -15.13 -12.31
C GLY A 13 -2.22 -16.54 -12.14
N LYS A 14 -3.44 -16.84 -12.58
CA LYS A 14 -4.03 -18.18 -12.47
C LYS A 14 -3.70 -19.12 -13.64
N GLY A 15 -2.96 -18.63 -14.64
CA GLY A 15 -2.46 -19.47 -15.75
C GLY A 15 -1.34 -20.41 -15.29
N PRO A 16 -1.24 -21.62 -15.85
CA PRO A 16 -0.22 -22.60 -15.44
C PRO A 16 1.21 -22.10 -15.66
N ASP A 17 1.42 -21.25 -16.65
CA ASP A 17 2.68 -20.58 -16.99
C ASP A 17 3.01 -19.37 -16.11
N ARG A 18 2.00 -18.82 -15.39
CA ARG A 18 2.15 -17.59 -14.59
C ARG A 18 1.99 -17.78 -13.09
N VAL A 19 1.36 -18.87 -12.63
CA VAL A 19 1.07 -19.09 -11.21
C VAL A 19 2.33 -19.13 -10.33
N GLY A 20 3.43 -19.66 -10.88
CA GLY A 20 4.73 -19.64 -10.20
C GLY A 20 5.24 -18.22 -9.98
N ASP A 21 5.14 -17.35 -10.99
CA ASP A 21 5.59 -15.96 -10.94
C ASP A 21 4.89 -15.19 -9.81
N TYR A 22 3.56 -15.29 -9.76
CA TYR A 22 2.75 -14.59 -8.77
C TYR A 22 2.98 -15.11 -7.34
N LYS A 23 3.08 -16.44 -7.17
CA LYS A 23 3.40 -17.05 -5.87
C LYS A 23 4.82 -16.71 -5.39
N ALA A 24 5.77 -16.55 -6.31
CA ALA A 24 7.14 -16.15 -5.97
C ALA A 24 7.24 -14.65 -5.62
N ALA A 25 6.38 -13.81 -6.19
CA ALA A 25 6.42 -12.36 -5.97
C ALA A 25 5.83 -11.91 -4.63
N SER A 26 4.85 -12.63 -4.07
CA SER A 26 4.09 -12.20 -2.89
C SER A 26 3.59 -13.39 -2.06
N PRO A 27 3.53 -13.26 -0.71
CA PRO A 27 2.83 -14.23 0.12
C PRO A 27 1.30 -14.10 0.03
N CYS A 28 0.79 -13.04 -0.60
CA CYS A 28 -0.64 -12.77 -0.73
C CYS A 28 -1.17 -13.18 -2.13
N ASP A 29 -2.38 -13.72 -2.16
CA ASP A 29 -3.15 -13.95 -3.38
C ASP A 29 -3.94 -12.70 -3.82
N HIS A 30 -4.32 -12.67 -5.09
CA HIS A 30 -5.37 -11.77 -5.58
C HIS A 30 -6.72 -12.12 -4.94
N VAL A 31 -7.48 -11.07 -4.62
CA VAL A 31 -8.86 -11.16 -4.14
C VAL A 31 -9.71 -10.18 -4.95
N ASP A 32 -10.90 -10.62 -5.36
CA ASP A 32 -11.93 -9.71 -5.86
C ASP A 32 -12.82 -9.28 -4.71
N LEU A 33 -12.62 -8.04 -4.24
CA LEU A 33 -13.38 -7.44 -3.15
C LEU A 33 -13.92 -6.08 -3.63
N PRO A 34 -15.23 -5.96 -3.88
CA PRO A 34 -15.84 -4.69 -4.27
C PRO A 34 -15.57 -3.58 -3.24
N GLN A 35 -15.42 -2.34 -3.72
CA GLN A 35 -15.21 -1.16 -2.87
C GLN A 35 -16.31 -0.97 -1.83
N THR A 36 -17.56 -1.33 -2.16
CA THR A 36 -18.70 -1.31 -1.24
C THR A 36 -18.51 -2.19 0.00
N LEU A 37 -17.59 -3.16 -0.05
CA LEU A 37 -17.20 -3.99 1.10
C LEU A 37 -15.84 -3.57 1.68
N LEU A 38 -14.88 -3.20 0.83
CA LEU A 38 -13.54 -2.80 1.28
C LEU A 38 -13.55 -1.49 2.08
N GLU A 39 -14.24 -0.45 1.60
CA GLU A 39 -14.22 0.87 2.22
C GLU A 39 -14.78 0.86 3.65
N PRO A 40 -15.92 0.20 3.95
CA PRO A 40 -16.40 0.06 5.33
C PRO A 40 -15.41 -0.65 6.25
N ILE A 41 -14.66 -1.65 5.75
CA ILE A 41 -13.63 -2.35 6.53
C ILE A 41 -12.52 -1.36 6.92
N LEU A 42 -12.03 -0.57 5.96
CA LEU A 42 -10.97 0.41 6.19
C LEU A 42 -11.42 1.55 7.12
N VAL A 43 -12.62 2.10 6.91
CA VAL A 43 -13.18 3.16 7.75
C VAL A 43 -13.41 2.66 9.17
N ARG A 44 -13.96 1.46 9.34
CA ARG A 44 -14.14 0.83 10.66
C ARG A 44 -12.80 0.63 11.36
N PHE A 45 -11.80 0.11 10.65
CA PHE A 45 -10.46 -0.06 11.21
C PHE A 45 -9.86 1.29 11.65
N ALA A 46 -9.91 2.31 10.80
CA ALA A 46 -9.35 3.63 11.12
C ALA A 46 -10.04 4.26 12.34
N THR A 47 -11.37 4.25 12.37
CA THR A 47 -12.17 4.85 13.46
C THR A 47 -12.00 4.14 14.80
N THR A 48 -11.95 2.80 14.79
CA THR A 48 -11.65 2.02 16.01
C THR A 48 -10.22 2.20 16.51
N ASN A 49 -9.31 2.72 15.68
CA ASN A 49 -7.94 3.08 16.03
C ASN A 49 -7.74 4.59 16.23
N GLY A 50 -8.82 5.32 16.56
CA GLY A 50 -8.76 6.73 16.98
C GLY A 50 -8.76 7.76 15.85
N PHE A 51 -8.91 7.34 14.59
CA PHE A 51 -9.06 8.28 13.47
C PHE A 51 -10.48 8.87 13.47
N ARG A 52 -10.59 10.20 13.49
CA ARG A 52 -11.89 10.88 13.45
C ARG A 52 -12.37 11.02 12.00
N VAL A 53 -13.58 10.54 11.73
CA VAL A 53 -14.22 10.63 10.42
C VAL A 53 -15.49 11.46 10.54
N ARG A 54 -15.74 12.32 9.55
CA ARG A 54 -16.99 13.08 9.41
C ARG A 54 -17.48 12.96 7.97
N PHE A 55 -18.56 12.20 7.77
CA PHE A 55 -19.28 12.16 6.51
C PHE A 55 -20.14 13.42 6.34
N ASP A 56 -20.77 13.56 5.17
CA ASP A 56 -21.64 14.70 4.84
C ASP A 56 -20.96 16.07 5.07
N THR A 57 -19.64 16.13 4.85
CA THR A 57 -18.84 17.35 5.01
C THR A 57 -17.99 17.55 3.77
N THR A 58 -18.15 18.69 3.11
CA THR A 58 -17.46 19.02 1.85
C THR A 58 -16.34 20.02 2.11
N LEU A 59 -15.14 19.77 1.58
CA LEU A 59 -14.09 20.79 1.48
C LEU A 59 -14.50 21.82 0.41
N VAL A 60 -14.64 23.09 0.80
CA VAL A 60 -15.00 24.19 -0.09
C VAL A 60 -13.74 24.85 -0.67
N SER A 61 -12.79 25.16 0.19
CA SER A 61 -11.52 25.79 -0.18
C SER A 61 -10.47 25.60 0.92
N PHE A 62 -9.22 25.93 0.64
CA PHE A 62 -8.18 26.01 1.66
C PHE A 62 -7.20 27.16 1.42
N GLN A 63 -6.44 27.56 2.43
CA GLN A 63 -5.39 28.55 2.31
C GLN A 63 -4.17 28.11 3.11
N GLU A 64 -2.98 28.23 2.52
CA GLU A 64 -1.73 28.08 3.26
C GLU A 64 -1.47 29.37 4.05
N VAL A 65 -1.26 29.24 5.36
CA VAL A 65 -0.95 30.36 6.25
C VAL A 65 0.39 30.14 6.93
N GLN A 66 1.20 31.19 7.00
CA GLN A 66 2.47 31.14 7.69
C GLN A 66 2.28 31.52 9.17
N GLU A 67 2.71 30.64 10.07
CA GLU A 67 2.73 30.91 11.51
C GLU A 67 4.15 30.76 12.07
N ALA A 68 4.38 31.25 13.29
CA ALA A 68 5.66 31.13 13.99
C ALA A 68 6.10 29.66 14.17
N ALA A 69 5.14 28.75 14.34
CA ALA A 69 5.37 27.31 14.47
C ALA A 69 5.52 26.57 13.12
N GLY A 70 5.55 27.30 12.00
CA GLY A 70 5.63 26.76 10.64
C GLY A 70 4.33 26.91 9.83
N PRO A 71 4.34 26.51 8.55
CA PRO A 71 3.19 26.63 7.66
C PRO A 71 2.02 25.75 8.14
N LYS A 72 0.80 26.27 8.04
CA LYS A 72 -0.46 25.58 8.30
C LYS A 72 -1.37 25.69 7.08
N VAL A 73 -2.39 24.83 7.05
CA VAL A 73 -3.50 24.91 6.10
C VAL A 73 -4.77 25.24 6.88
N LEU A 74 -5.45 26.31 6.47
CA LEU A 74 -6.82 26.61 6.89
C LEU A 74 -7.78 26.10 5.82
N ALA A 75 -8.52 25.03 6.13
CA ALA A 75 -9.51 24.45 5.26
C ALA A 75 -10.91 24.95 5.64
N THR A 76 -11.63 25.54 4.69
CA THR A 76 -13.04 25.87 4.82
C THR A 76 -13.86 24.66 4.43
N VAL A 77 -14.65 24.14 5.37
CA VAL A 77 -15.52 22.99 5.15
C VAL A 77 -16.96 23.36 5.41
N LYS A 78 -17.85 22.70 4.67
CA LYS A 78 -19.30 22.86 4.79
C LYS A 78 -19.93 21.55 5.24
N ASP A 79 -20.62 21.61 6.39
CA ASP A 79 -21.49 20.52 6.82
C ASP A 79 -22.76 20.54 5.96
N ARG A 80 -23.05 19.44 5.26
CA ARG A 80 -24.18 19.35 4.33
C ARG A 80 -25.52 19.14 5.02
N LEU A 81 -25.52 18.68 6.26
CA LEU A 81 -26.74 18.44 7.03
C LEU A 81 -27.28 19.74 7.64
N THR A 82 -26.37 20.55 8.19
CA THR A 82 -26.70 21.81 8.87
C THR A 82 -26.54 23.05 7.99
N GLY A 83 -25.76 22.95 6.92
CA GLY A 83 -25.40 24.08 6.06
C GLY A 83 -24.31 24.98 6.63
N PHE A 84 -23.84 24.74 7.86
CA PHE A 84 -22.81 25.56 8.50
C PHE A 84 -21.45 25.39 7.82
N GLU A 85 -20.79 26.53 7.61
CA GLU A 85 -19.40 26.59 7.16
C GLU A 85 -18.49 26.90 8.34
N TYR A 86 -17.39 26.17 8.46
CA TYR A 86 -16.41 26.35 9.53
C TYR A 86 -15.00 26.04 9.05
N LEU A 87 -14.01 26.47 9.84
CA LEU A 87 -12.59 26.33 9.51
C LEU A 87 -11.95 25.17 10.27
N ILE A 88 -11.11 24.41 9.58
CA ILE A 88 -10.21 23.42 10.15
C ILE A 88 -8.78 23.91 9.93
N LYS A 89 -8.04 24.14 11.02
CA LYS A 89 -6.61 24.43 10.97
C LYS A 89 -5.82 23.12 11.12
N THR A 90 -4.99 22.81 10.13
CA THR A 90 -4.19 21.57 10.09
C THR A 90 -2.76 21.86 9.65
N LYS A 91 -1.83 20.95 9.95
CA LYS A 91 -0.46 21.00 9.41
C LYS A 91 -0.41 20.56 7.95
N TYR A 92 -1.22 19.57 7.59
CA TYR A 92 -1.22 18.90 6.30
C TYR A 92 -2.64 18.77 5.75
N LEU A 93 -2.77 18.83 4.43
CA LEU A 93 -4.01 18.53 3.71
C LEU A 93 -3.75 17.42 2.69
N PHE A 94 -4.51 16.33 2.79
CA PHE A 94 -4.44 15.18 1.89
C PHE A 94 -5.67 15.16 0.99
N GLY A 95 -5.52 15.57 -0.27
CA GLY A 95 -6.53 15.54 -1.32
C GLY A 95 -6.72 14.13 -1.87
N ALA A 96 -7.57 13.36 -1.20
CA ALA A 96 -8.09 12.07 -1.66
C ALA A 96 -9.57 12.22 -2.11
N ASP A 97 -9.89 13.35 -2.74
CA ASP A 97 -11.22 13.82 -3.11
C ASP A 97 -11.64 13.45 -4.55
N GLY A 98 -10.94 12.49 -5.16
CA GLY A 98 -11.35 11.83 -6.40
C GLY A 98 -11.14 12.63 -7.68
N ALA A 99 -11.75 12.17 -8.77
CA ALA A 99 -11.50 12.66 -10.13
C ALA A 99 -11.84 14.14 -10.38
N HIS A 100 -12.60 14.80 -9.50
CA HIS A 100 -12.91 16.23 -9.61
C HIS A 100 -12.32 17.02 -8.43
N SER A 101 -11.10 16.62 -8.04
CA SER A 101 -10.42 17.13 -6.84
C SER A 101 -10.35 18.66 -6.79
N VAL A 102 -11.00 19.23 -5.77
CA VAL A 102 -10.88 20.63 -5.37
C VAL A 102 -9.46 20.90 -4.92
N VAL A 103 -8.83 19.95 -4.23
CA VAL A 103 -7.46 20.10 -3.73
C VAL A 103 -6.46 20.30 -4.86
N VAL A 104 -6.46 19.40 -5.84
CA VAL A 104 -5.56 19.44 -7.01
C VAL A 104 -5.81 20.69 -7.84
N SER A 105 -7.08 21.03 -8.08
CA SER A 105 -7.46 22.23 -8.84
C SER A 105 -6.96 23.51 -8.17
N GLN A 106 -7.23 23.67 -6.86
CA GLN A 106 -6.88 24.89 -6.15
C GLN A 106 -5.38 25.02 -5.90
N LEU A 107 -4.66 23.89 -5.78
CA LEU A 107 -3.20 23.88 -5.69
C LEU A 107 -2.54 24.26 -7.02
N GLY A 108 -3.28 24.15 -8.13
CA GLY A 108 -2.79 24.42 -9.48
C GLY A 108 -1.76 23.40 -9.95
N LEU A 109 -1.92 22.12 -9.58
CA LEU A 109 -1.00 21.07 -10.03
C LEU A 109 -1.12 20.91 -11.56
N PRO A 110 0.00 20.95 -12.31
CA PRO A 110 -0.07 20.78 -13.76
C PRO A 110 -0.57 19.37 -14.11
N MET A 111 -1.63 19.30 -14.90
CA MET A 111 -2.21 18.03 -15.38
C MET A 111 -1.78 17.77 -16.82
N SER A 112 -1.45 16.52 -17.15
CA SER A 112 -1.49 16.01 -18.52
C SER A 112 -2.88 15.43 -18.74
N VAL A 113 -3.57 15.89 -19.78
CA VAL A 113 -4.93 15.47 -20.12
C VAL A 113 -4.93 15.11 -21.59
N LYS A 114 -5.26 13.86 -21.92
CA LYS A 114 -5.64 13.50 -23.29
C LYS A 114 -7.15 13.24 -23.32
N PRO A 115 -7.89 13.80 -24.30
CA PRO A 115 -9.32 13.58 -24.40
C PRO A 115 -9.66 12.10 -24.46
N GLY A 116 -10.70 11.71 -23.72
CA GLY A 116 -11.21 10.35 -23.75
C GLY A 116 -11.85 10.00 -25.09
N ALA A 117 -11.55 8.80 -25.59
CA ALA A 117 -12.07 8.32 -26.87
C ALA A 117 -13.40 7.56 -26.77
N GLN A 118 -13.85 7.21 -25.55
CA GLN A 118 -14.95 6.28 -25.36
C GLN A 118 -15.81 6.61 -24.13
N TYR A 119 -17.13 6.63 -24.33
CA TYR A 119 -18.13 6.75 -23.28
C TYR A 119 -18.60 5.36 -22.84
N MET A 120 -18.71 5.15 -21.53
CA MET A 120 -19.01 3.86 -20.92
C MET A 120 -20.21 3.99 -19.98
N ILE A 121 -21.09 2.97 -19.97
CA ILE A 121 -22.29 2.95 -19.14
C ILE A 121 -22.28 1.70 -18.27
N ASN A 122 -22.30 1.89 -16.96
CA ASN A 122 -22.37 0.85 -15.95
C ASN A 122 -23.82 0.63 -15.55
N VAL A 123 -24.35 -0.56 -15.79
CA VAL A 123 -25.67 -1.01 -15.32
C VAL A 123 -25.45 -2.09 -14.26
N LEU A 124 -25.70 -1.75 -12.99
CA LEU A 124 -25.64 -2.68 -11.87
C LEU A 124 -26.96 -3.46 -11.81
N VAL A 125 -26.85 -4.78 -11.86
CA VAL A 125 -27.99 -5.68 -12.02
C VAL A 125 -27.93 -6.80 -10.99
N LYS A 126 -29.08 -7.08 -10.38
CA LYS A 126 -29.29 -8.32 -9.65
C LYS A 126 -29.96 -9.33 -10.58
N ALA A 127 -29.28 -10.46 -10.78
CA ALA A 127 -29.72 -11.55 -11.65
C ALA A 127 -29.01 -12.84 -11.25
N ASP A 128 -29.77 -13.92 -11.10
CA ASP A 128 -29.21 -15.23 -10.81
C ASP A 128 -28.73 -15.90 -12.11
N LEU A 129 -27.43 -15.81 -12.38
CA LEU A 129 -26.79 -16.41 -13.55
C LEU A 129 -26.00 -17.67 -13.20
N SER A 130 -26.35 -18.33 -12.08
CA SER A 130 -25.63 -19.52 -11.60
C SER A 130 -25.65 -20.66 -12.63
N HIS A 131 -26.73 -20.81 -13.39
CA HIS A 131 -26.87 -21.82 -14.44
C HIS A 131 -25.89 -21.59 -15.60
N LEU A 132 -25.60 -20.35 -15.96
CA LEU A 132 -24.63 -20.02 -17.00
C LEU A 132 -23.18 -20.20 -16.52
N MET A 133 -22.93 -20.05 -15.23
CA MET A 133 -21.58 -20.07 -14.64
C MET A 133 -21.13 -21.46 -14.18
N ALA A 134 -22.01 -22.46 -14.16
CA ALA A 134 -21.71 -23.82 -13.69
C ALA A 134 -20.44 -24.41 -14.36
N HIS A 135 -20.28 -24.18 -15.67
CA HIS A 135 -19.17 -24.71 -16.46
C HIS A 135 -18.32 -23.62 -17.13
N ARG A 136 -18.64 -22.34 -16.90
CA ARG A 136 -17.99 -21.20 -17.56
C ARG A 136 -17.61 -20.09 -16.59
N LYS A 137 -17.07 -20.47 -15.42
CA LYS A 137 -16.65 -19.50 -14.40
C LYS A 137 -15.67 -18.48 -14.98
N GLY A 138 -16.04 -17.22 -14.93
CA GLY A 138 -15.22 -16.08 -15.30
C GLY A 138 -15.52 -14.90 -14.38
N ASN A 139 -14.51 -14.07 -14.10
CA ASN A 139 -14.74 -12.81 -13.40
C ASN A 139 -15.29 -11.75 -14.38
N LEU A 140 -14.70 -11.71 -15.58
CA LEU A 140 -15.05 -10.79 -16.65
C LEU A 140 -15.48 -11.61 -17.88
N HIS A 141 -16.59 -11.21 -18.50
CA HIS A 141 -17.06 -11.78 -19.75
C HIS A 141 -17.24 -10.66 -20.77
N TRP A 142 -16.51 -10.76 -21.87
CA TRP A 142 -16.77 -9.92 -23.03
C TRP A 142 -17.89 -10.53 -23.85
N VAL A 143 -19.00 -9.79 -23.99
CA VAL A 143 -20.14 -10.15 -24.83
C VAL A 143 -20.18 -9.21 -26.01
N LEU A 144 -20.07 -9.79 -27.20
CA LEU A 144 -19.97 -9.10 -28.47
C LEU A 144 -21.19 -9.49 -29.32
N GLN A 145 -21.90 -8.50 -29.85
CA GLN A 145 -23.12 -8.71 -30.65
C GLN A 145 -23.04 -7.88 -31.92
N PRO A 146 -22.15 -8.21 -32.88
CA PRO A 146 -21.89 -7.38 -34.06
C PRO A 146 -23.10 -7.24 -34.99
N ASP A 147 -24.09 -8.12 -34.88
CA ASP A 147 -25.35 -8.15 -35.64
C ASP A 147 -26.47 -7.31 -35.04
N ARG A 148 -26.26 -6.75 -33.85
CA ARG A 148 -27.25 -5.94 -33.13
C ARG A 148 -27.50 -4.60 -33.83
N ASP A 149 -28.77 -4.17 -33.81
CA ASP A 149 -29.15 -2.79 -34.10
C ASP A 149 -28.63 -1.82 -33.01
N GLU A 150 -27.82 -0.84 -33.41
CA GLU A 150 -27.26 0.19 -32.54
C GLU A 150 -28.08 1.48 -32.51
N SER A 151 -29.31 1.48 -33.04
CA SER A 151 -30.20 2.67 -33.05
C SER A 151 -30.44 3.29 -31.67
N ASP A 152 -30.34 2.49 -30.60
CA ASP A 152 -30.45 2.96 -29.21
C ASP A 152 -29.16 3.56 -28.61
N GLY A 153 -28.05 3.53 -29.36
CA GLY A 153 -26.76 4.07 -28.95
C GLY A 153 -26.03 3.29 -27.85
N LEU A 154 -26.55 2.15 -27.38
CA LEU A 154 -25.95 1.35 -26.29
C LEU A 154 -24.88 0.33 -26.77
N GLY A 155 -24.50 0.44 -28.06
CA GLY A 155 -23.37 -0.24 -28.70
C GLY A 155 -23.44 -1.77 -28.75
N THR A 156 -22.52 -2.37 -29.50
CA THR A 156 -22.42 -3.82 -29.76
C THR A 156 -21.57 -4.59 -28.73
N LYS A 157 -20.89 -3.90 -27.81
CA LYS A 157 -19.93 -4.51 -26.86
C LYS A 157 -20.33 -4.29 -25.41
N CYS A 158 -20.25 -5.33 -24.60
CA CYS A 158 -20.48 -5.28 -23.16
C CYS A 158 -19.43 -6.11 -22.40
N VAL A 159 -18.90 -5.56 -21.31
CA VAL A 159 -18.19 -6.34 -20.29
C VAL A 159 -19.16 -6.67 -19.16
N VAL A 160 -19.39 -7.96 -18.91
CA VAL A 160 -20.19 -8.43 -17.77
C VAL A 160 -19.24 -8.86 -16.66
N ARG A 161 -19.18 -8.07 -15.60
CA ARG A 161 -18.35 -8.30 -14.42
C ARG A 161 -19.18 -8.87 -13.27
N MET A 162 -18.67 -9.90 -12.61
CA MET A 162 -19.26 -10.44 -11.38
C MET A 162 -19.02 -9.47 -10.20
N ILE A 163 -20.06 -9.19 -9.42
CA ILE A 163 -19.98 -8.41 -8.16
C ILE A 163 -20.20 -9.32 -6.96
N LYS A 164 -21.25 -10.15 -7.00
CA LYS A 164 -21.49 -11.22 -6.02
C LYS A 164 -21.77 -12.52 -6.77
N PRO A 165 -21.00 -13.59 -6.52
CA PRO A 165 -21.15 -14.83 -7.26
C PRO A 165 -22.46 -15.53 -6.89
N TRP A 166 -23.36 -15.87 -7.81
CA TRP A 166 -23.50 -15.45 -9.21
C TRP A 166 -24.81 -14.66 -9.38
N LYS A 167 -25.08 -13.76 -8.42
CA LYS A 167 -26.39 -13.11 -8.20
C LYS A 167 -26.39 -11.60 -8.46
N GLU A 168 -25.22 -10.97 -8.52
CA GLU A 168 -25.09 -9.52 -8.73
C GLU A 168 -23.95 -9.25 -9.71
N TRP A 169 -24.23 -8.39 -10.69
CA TRP A 169 -23.42 -8.23 -11.90
C TRP A 169 -23.37 -6.77 -12.31
N MET A 170 -22.24 -6.35 -12.87
CA MET A 170 -22.09 -5.06 -13.53
C MET A 170 -21.98 -5.28 -15.03
N PHE A 171 -22.93 -4.72 -15.78
CA PHE A 171 -22.91 -4.68 -17.23
C PHE A 171 -22.30 -3.35 -17.67
N ILE A 172 -21.09 -3.39 -18.20
CA ILE A 172 -20.35 -2.22 -18.66
C ILE A 172 -20.51 -2.15 -20.18
N LEU A 173 -21.43 -1.30 -20.63
CA LEU A 173 -21.74 -1.07 -22.03
C LEU A 173 -20.76 -0.08 -22.63
N VAL A 174 -20.26 -0.38 -23.81
CA VAL A 174 -19.48 0.56 -24.63
C VAL A 174 -20.46 1.35 -25.49
N ALA A 175 -20.68 2.62 -25.18
CA ALA A 175 -21.66 3.43 -25.92
C ALA A 175 -21.23 3.64 -27.38
N SER A 176 -22.20 3.68 -28.28
CA SER A 176 -21.96 4.02 -29.68
C SER A 176 -21.61 5.51 -29.80
N PRO A 177 -20.75 5.93 -30.76
CA PRO A 177 -20.46 7.35 -31.00
C PRO A 177 -21.69 8.18 -31.35
N THR A 178 -22.78 7.54 -31.77
CA THR A 178 -24.06 8.18 -32.12
C THR A 178 -24.96 8.46 -30.91
N LEU A 179 -24.60 7.98 -29.71
CA LEU A 179 -25.40 8.19 -28.51
C LEU A 179 -25.48 9.68 -28.15
N ASP A 180 -26.70 10.22 -28.14
CA ASP A 180 -26.97 11.58 -27.67
C ASP A 180 -26.90 11.64 -26.14
N LEU A 181 -25.75 12.11 -25.63
CA LEU A 181 -25.50 12.25 -24.19
C LEU A 181 -26.37 13.32 -23.52
N THR A 182 -27.09 14.15 -24.28
CA THR A 182 -28.02 15.15 -23.73
C THR A 182 -29.37 14.55 -23.36
N GLN A 183 -29.70 13.37 -23.93
CA GLN A 183 -30.96 12.68 -23.69
C GLN A 183 -30.80 11.57 -22.68
N LYS A 184 -31.81 11.42 -21.82
CA LYS A 184 -31.85 10.32 -20.86
C LYS A 184 -32.40 9.07 -21.55
N VAL A 185 -31.57 8.03 -21.60
CA VAL A 185 -32.01 6.69 -22.03
C VAL A 185 -33.02 6.12 -21.02
N PRO A 186 -34.20 5.64 -21.46
CA PRO A 186 -35.18 5.00 -20.58
C PRO A 186 -34.66 3.73 -19.90
N ASN A 187 -35.20 3.40 -18.73
CA ASN A 187 -34.79 2.20 -17.99
C ASN A 187 -35.14 0.90 -18.74
N GLU A 188 -36.25 0.91 -19.47
CA GLU A 188 -36.74 -0.21 -20.27
C GLU A 188 -35.71 -0.60 -21.35
N THR A 189 -35.07 0.40 -21.99
CA THR A 189 -34.00 0.19 -22.97
C THR A 189 -32.78 -0.51 -22.34
N TYR A 190 -32.42 -0.14 -21.11
CA TYR A 190 -31.35 -0.84 -20.38
C TYR A 190 -31.76 -2.28 -20.01
N ILE A 191 -33.02 -2.50 -19.63
CA ILE A 191 -33.54 -3.85 -19.34
C ILE A 191 -33.43 -4.74 -20.58
N GLU A 192 -33.90 -4.25 -21.73
CA GLU A 192 -33.79 -4.95 -23.01
C GLU A 192 -32.33 -5.21 -23.39
N ARG A 193 -31.45 -4.20 -23.23
CA ARG A 193 -30.01 -4.37 -23.48
C ARG A 193 -29.41 -5.46 -22.61
N VAL A 194 -29.66 -5.44 -21.30
CA VAL A 194 -29.12 -6.42 -20.35
C VAL A 194 -29.67 -7.81 -20.66
N LYS A 195 -30.98 -7.96 -20.91
CA LYS A 195 -31.57 -9.24 -21.33
C LYS A 195 -30.95 -9.75 -22.62
N GLY A 196 -30.74 -8.89 -23.61
CA GLY A 196 -30.04 -9.23 -24.85
C GLY A 196 -28.59 -9.65 -24.64
N VAL A 197 -27.87 -9.03 -23.69
CA VAL A 197 -26.51 -9.46 -23.32
C VAL A 197 -26.52 -10.80 -22.58
N ILE A 198 -27.51 -11.06 -21.71
CA ILE A 198 -27.67 -12.35 -21.05
C ILE A 198 -27.98 -13.41 -22.10
N GLY A 199 -29.01 -13.21 -22.93
CA GLY A 199 -29.41 -14.09 -24.02
C GLY A 199 -30.38 -15.20 -23.59
N ASP A 200 -31.07 -15.05 -22.46
CA ASP A 200 -32.14 -15.93 -22.00
C ASP A 200 -33.20 -15.17 -21.17
N GLU A 201 -34.21 -15.87 -20.66
CA GLU A 201 -35.34 -15.30 -19.91
C GLU A 201 -35.06 -15.07 -18.41
N THR A 202 -33.79 -14.99 -18.00
CA THR A 202 -33.44 -14.76 -16.59
C THR A 202 -34.07 -13.46 -16.08
N PRO A 203 -34.80 -13.48 -14.95
CA PRO A 203 -35.30 -12.26 -14.32
C PRO A 203 -34.16 -11.34 -13.88
N ILE A 204 -34.29 -10.04 -14.15
CA ILE A 204 -33.30 -9.02 -13.80
C ILE A 204 -33.95 -7.89 -13.02
N GLU A 205 -33.18 -7.30 -12.11
CA GLU A 205 -33.53 -6.06 -11.40
C GLU A 205 -32.36 -5.08 -11.58
N ILE A 206 -32.61 -3.91 -12.19
CA ILE A 206 -31.62 -2.84 -12.27
C ILE A 206 -31.55 -2.14 -10.93
N LEU A 207 -30.38 -2.17 -10.30
CA LEU A 207 -30.11 -1.50 -9.03
C LEU A 207 -29.59 -0.07 -9.23
N HIS A 208 -28.77 0.14 -10.25
CA HIS A 208 -28.16 1.45 -10.52
C HIS A 208 -27.69 1.56 -11.98
N VAL A 209 -27.79 2.75 -12.56
CA VAL A 209 -27.16 3.10 -13.85
C VAL A 209 -26.28 4.31 -13.65
N GLY A 210 -25.02 4.24 -14.08
CA GLY A 210 -24.09 5.35 -14.05
C GLY A 210 -23.20 5.35 -15.28
N SER A 211 -22.72 6.52 -15.68
CA SER A 211 -21.89 6.66 -16.87
C SER A 211 -20.60 7.40 -16.57
N TRP A 212 -19.58 7.14 -17.39
CA TRP A 212 -18.25 7.71 -17.22
C TRP A 212 -17.49 7.79 -18.55
N ASN A 213 -16.57 8.76 -18.63
CA ASN A 213 -15.65 8.92 -19.75
C ASN A 213 -14.31 8.25 -19.45
N VAL A 214 -13.78 7.52 -20.41
CA VAL A 214 -12.41 6.98 -20.33
C VAL A 214 -11.43 8.13 -20.53
N ASN A 215 -10.89 8.70 -19.45
CA ASN A 215 -9.89 9.77 -19.54
C ASN A 215 -8.47 9.21 -19.37
N GLU A 216 -7.49 9.78 -20.08
CA GLU A 216 -6.07 9.59 -19.83
C GLU A 216 -5.53 10.87 -19.18
N THR A 217 -5.58 10.91 -17.85
CA THR A 217 -5.25 12.12 -17.09
C THR A 217 -4.36 11.80 -15.91
N TYR A 218 -3.26 12.53 -15.76
CA TYR A 218 -2.38 12.43 -14.59
C TYR A 218 -1.73 13.75 -14.25
N ALA A 219 -1.42 13.97 -12.98
CA ALA A 219 -0.68 15.14 -12.52
C ALA A 219 0.82 14.98 -12.80
N LYS A 220 1.50 16.08 -13.17
CA LYS A 220 2.96 16.14 -13.35
C LYS A 220 3.73 16.30 -12.04
N GLY A 221 3.02 16.56 -10.94
CA GLY A 221 3.51 16.56 -9.57
C GLY A 221 2.35 16.29 -8.62
N PHE A 222 2.60 15.63 -7.50
CA PHE A 222 1.54 15.15 -6.59
C PHE A 222 1.41 16.00 -5.32
N SER A 223 2.28 16.98 -5.10
CA SER A 223 2.24 17.79 -3.89
C SER A 223 2.91 19.14 -4.09
N LYS A 224 2.52 20.10 -3.24
CA LYS A 224 3.18 21.41 -3.11
C LYS A 224 3.00 21.87 -1.66
N GLY A 225 4.11 22.22 -1.01
CA GLY A 225 4.12 22.54 0.41
C GLY A 225 3.58 21.38 1.25
N ASN A 226 2.65 21.68 2.15
CA ASN A 226 2.01 20.68 3.02
C ASN A 226 0.68 20.14 2.47
N VAL A 227 0.45 20.27 1.15
CA VAL A 227 -0.75 19.78 0.47
C VAL A 227 -0.37 18.70 -0.53
N PHE A 228 -1.03 17.55 -0.44
CA PHE A 228 -0.72 16.33 -1.20
C PHE A 228 -1.98 15.83 -1.92
N GLY A 229 -1.91 15.57 -3.21
CA GLY A 229 -2.95 14.86 -3.97
C GLY A 229 -2.67 13.35 -4.02
N LEU A 230 -3.72 12.53 -3.90
CA LEU A 230 -3.63 11.06 -3.84
C LEU A 230 -4.72 10.40 -4.69
N GLY A 231 -4.43 9.21 -5.21
CA GLY A 231 -5.40 8.41 -5.94
C GLY A 231 -5.96 9.11 -7.18
N ASP A 232 -7.26 8.93 -7.42
CA ASP A 232 -8.00 9.50 -8.55
C ASP A 232 -7.90 11.04 -8.67
N ALA A 233 -7.51 11.73 -7.60
CA ALA A 233 -7.21 13.16 -7.67
C ALA A 233 -6.08 13.45 -8.67
N VAL A 234 -5.06 12.59 -8.72
CA VAL A 234 -3.80 12.80 -9.44
C VAL A 234 -3.52 11.78 -10.56
N HIS A 235 -4.24 10.67 -10.65
CA HIS A 235 -4.16 9.74 -11.78
C HIS A 235 -5.53 9.14 -12.10
N ARG A 236 -5.96 9.22 -13.36
CA ARG A 236 -7.30 8.83 -13.83
C ARG A 236 -7.14 8.05 -15.13
N HIS A 237 -7.68 6.84 -15.15
CA HIS A 237 -7.49 5.90 -16.24
C HIS A 237 -8.67 4.93 -16.33
N PRO A 238 -8.87 4.22 -17.46
CA PRO A 238 -9.87 3.17 -17.55
C PRO A 238 -9.60 2.04 -16.53
N PRO A 239 -10.61 1.23 -16.18
CA PRO A 239 -10.48 0.13 -15.23
C PRO A 239 -9.63 -1.04 -15.75
N ALA A 240 -9.09 -0.96 -16.97
CA ALA A 240 -8.20 -1.95 -17.54
C ALA A 240 -7.09 -2.32 -16.54
N ARG A 241 -6.80 -3.62 -16.44
CA ARG A 241 -5.80 -4.21 -15.52
C ARG A 241 -6.10 -4.07 -14.02
N GLY A 242 -7.15 -3.36 -13.59
CA GLY A 242 -7.53 -3.24 -12.17
C GLY A 242 -6.52 -2.47 -11.29
N LEU A 243 -5.74 -1.55 -11.86
CA LEU A 243 -4.61 -0.90 -11.15
C LEU A 243 -5.01 0.29 -10.25
N GLY A 244 -6.19 0.88 -10.45
CA GLY A 244 -6.59 2.16 -9.84
C GLY A 244 -6.60 2.13 -8.31
N SER A 245 -7.58 1.45 -7.70
CA SER A 245 -7.71 1.37 -6.24
C SER A 245 -6.45 0.81 -5.55
N ASN A 246 -5.77 -0.16 -6.18
CA ASN A 246 -4.50 -0.70 -5.70
C ASN A 246 -3.41 0.39 -5.58
N THR A 247 -3.32 1.27 -6.58
CA THR A 247 -2.37 2.39 -6.59
C THR A 247 -2.76 3.47 -5.59
N CYS A 248 -4.05 3.77 -5.44
CA CYS A 248 -4.55 4.73 -4.44
C CYS A 248 -4.12 4.35 -3.00
N ILE A 249 -4.22 3.05 -2.67
CA ILE A 249 -3.76 2.53 -1.37
C ILE A 249 -2.24 2.65 -1.24
N GLN A 250 -1.48 2.36 -2.31
CA GLN A 250 -0.02 2.46 -2.30
C GLN A 250 0.48 3.91 -2.17
N ASP A 251 -0.22 4.89 -2.76
CA ASP A 251 0.10 6.31 -2.58
C ASP A 251 0.03 6.70 -1.10
N SER A 252 -1.07 6.29 -0.45
CA SER A 252 -1.30 6.51 0.97
C SER A 252 -0.26 5.80 1.83
N TYR A 253 0.09 4.55 1.49
CA TYR A 253 1.08 3.75 2.21
C TYR A 253 2.50 4.33 2.12
N ASN A 254 2.87 4.90 0.96
CA ASN A 254 4.14 5.59 0.78
C ASN A 254 4.24 6.88 1.62
N LEU A 255 3.14 7.63 1.74
CA LEU A 255 3.12 8.92 2.43
C LEU A 255 2.96 8.81 3.95
N ALA A 256 2.12 7.89 4.45
CA ALA A 256 1.71 7.83 5.85
C ALA A 256 2.89 7.70 6.83
N TRP A 257 3.85 6.81 6.56
CA TRP A 257 5.00 6.63 7.44
C TRP A 257 5.94 7.83 7.43
N LYS A 258 6.08 8.51 6.28
CA LYS A 258 6.92 9.71 6.14
C LYS A 258 6.37 10.84 7.00
N VAL A 259 5.05 11.07 6.94
CA VAL A 259 4.36 12.05 7.81
C VAL A 259 4.52 11.68 9.27
N ALA A 260 4.31 10.40 9.63
CA ALA A 260 4.48 9.94 11.02
C ALA A 260 5.91 10.16 11.53
N TYR A 261 6.94 9.95 10.70
CA TYR A 261 8.32 10.18 11.07
C TYR A 261 8.64 11.66 11.25
N VAL A 262 8.13 12.54 10.38
CA VAL A 262 8.28 13.99 10.53
C VAL A 262 7.62 14.48 11.81
N GLU A 263 6.39 14.05 12.07
CA GLU A 263 5.64 14.45 13.27
C GLU A 263 6.25 13.94 14.57
N ARG A 264 6.99 12.82 14.53
CA ARG A 264 7.76 12.29 15.66
C ARG A 264 9.16 12.90 15.79
N GLY A 265 9.56 13.81 14.89
CA GLY A 265 10.91 14.38 14.85
C GLY A 265 12.00 13.40 14.42
N LEU A 266 11.61 12.25 13.86
CA LEU A 266 12.50 11.18 13.39
C LEU A 266 13.01 11.42 11.95
N ALA A 267 12.36 12.30 11.20
CA ALA A 267 12.77 12.68 9.85
C ALA A 267 12.67 14.19 9.63
N SER A 268 13.47 14.71 8.70
CA SER A 268 13.34 16.08 8.23
C SER A 268 12.01 16.23 7.46
N PRO A 269 11.28 17.36 7.56
CA PRO A 269 10.09 17.62 6.74
C PRO A 269 10.32 17.41 5.25
N SER A 270 11.56 17.65 4.83
CA SER A 270 12.01 17.42 3.47
C SER A 270 11.68 15.98 2.99
N ILE A 271 11.68 14.94 3.82
CA ILE A 271 11.32 13.57 3.35
C ILE A 271 9.96 13.51 2.61
N LEU A 272 9.03 14.42 2.92
CA LEU A 272 7.72 14.50 2.28
C LEU A 272 7.81 14.84 0.79
N ASP A 273 8.83 15.59 0.35
CA ASP A 273 9.04 15.91 -1.08
C ASP A 273 9.29 14.64 -1.92
N THR A 274 9.79 13.57 -1.28
CA THR A 274 10.01 12.29 -1.98
C THR A 274 8.72 11.61 -2.39
N TYR A 275 7.57 11.97 -1.80
CA TYR A 275 6.28 11.40 -2.19
C TYR A 275 5.98 11.65 -3.67
N SER A 276 6.06 12.92 -4.12
CA SER A 276 5.81 13.24 -5.52
C SER A 276 6.84 12.60 -6.45
N VAL A 277 8.12 12.58 -6.05
CA VAL A 277 9.20 12.00 -6.86
C VAL A 277 9.03 10.49 -7.03
N GLU A 278 8.54 9.80 -6.00
CA GLU A 278 8.37 8.35 -6.02
C GLU A 278 7.05 7.91 -6.66
N ARG A 279 5.94 8.63 -6.39
CA ARG A 279 4.59 8.18 -6.76
C ARG A 279 4.07 8.77 -8.08
N GLN A 280 4.54 9.94 -8.49
CA GLN A 280 4.13 10.52 -9.77
C GLN A 280 4.49 9.62 -10.97
N PRO A 281 5.71 9.05 -11.08
CA PRO A 281 6.03 8.15 -12.18
C PRO A 281 5.18 6.88 -12.18
N VAL A 282 4.77 6.39 -11.01
CA VAL A 282 3.87 5.21 -10.90
C VAL A 282 2.48 5.58 -11.41
N GLY A 283 1.92 6.71 -10.97
CA GLY A 283 0.60 7.18 -11.44
C GLY A 283 0.56 7.44 -12.94
N GLN A 284 1.64 7.99 -13.52
CA GLN A 284 1.78 8.12 -14.96
C GLN A 284 1.83 6.75 -15.66
N GLY A 285 2.67 5.84 -15.18
CA GLY A 285 2.88 4.53 -15.79
C GLY A 285 1.59 3.69 -15.86
N ILE A 286 0.77 3.69 -14.80
CA ILE A 286 -0.50 2.96 -14.83
C ILE A 286 -1.51 3.59 -15.80
N VAL A 287 -1.53 4.93 -15.92
CA VAL A 287 -2.45 5.66 -16.81
C VAL A 287 -2.10 5.35 -18.27
N GLU A 288 -0.82 5.45 -18.64
CA GLU A 288 -0.35 5.15 -19.99
C GLU A 288 -0.57 3.66 -20.34
N THR A 289 -0.25 2.75 -19.41
CA THR A 289 -0.37 1.31 -19.63
C THR A 289 -1.83 0.87 -19.73
N ALA A 290 -2.73 1.39 -18.89
CA ALA A 290 -4.16 1.08 -18.96
C ALA A 290 -4.78 1.53 -20.29
N ASN A 291 -4.39 2.69 -20.81
CA ASN A 291 -4.89 3.19 -22.10
C ASN A 291 -4.29 2.46 -23.31
N SER A 292 -3.12 1.81 -23.16
CA SER A 292 -2.54 0.97 -24.22
C SER A 292 -3.30 -0.35 -24.46
N ALA A 293 -4.07 -0.84 -23.48
CA ALA A 293 -4.76 -2.12 -23.56
C ALA A 293 -5.77 -2.18 -24.72
N PHE A 294 -6.51 -1.10 -24.96
CA PHE A 294 -7.43 -1.01 -26.10
C PHE A 294 -6.73 -1.23 -27.46
N ARG A 295 -5.55 -0.63 -27.64
CA ARG A 295 -4.74 -0.80 -28.85
C ARG A 295 -4.17 -2.21 -28.95
N THR A 296 -3.73 -2.76 -27.83
CA THR A 296 -3.15 -4.11 -27.74
C THR A 296 -4.16 -5.18 -28.15
N ASN A 297 -5.45 -4.97 -27.87
CA ASN A 297 -6.51 -5.92 -28.19
C ASN A 297 -7.23 -5.64 -29.52
N ALA A 298 -6.76 -4.67 -30.34
CA ALA A 298 -7.43 -4.28 -31.58
C ALA A 298 -7.68 -5.45 -32.54
N LEU A 299 -6.69 -6.33 -32.69
CA LEU A 299 -6.81 -7.53 -33.52
C LEU A 299 -7.91 -8.49 -33.01
N ALA A 300 -8.09 -8.62 -31.69
CA ALA A 300 -9.18 -9.42 -31.14
C ALA A 300 -10.55 -8.83 -31.51
N TRP A 301 -10.70 -7.51 -31.39
CA TRP A 301 -11.93 -6.83 -31.78
C TRP A 301 -12.23 -6.95 -33.28
N GLU A 302 -11.21 -6.90 -34.12
CA GLU A 302 -11.31 -7.14 -35.56
C GLU A 302 -11.74 -8.57 -35.87
N VAL A 303 -11.09 -9.56 -35.26
CA VAL A 303 -11.43 -10.98 -35.44
C VAL A 303 -12.89 -11.26 -35.08
N PHE A 304 -13.40 -10.66 -34.01
CA PHE A 304 -14.80 -10.77 -33.61
C PHE A 304 -15.77 -9.84 -34.35
N GLY A 305 -15.29 -9.04 -35.29
CA GLY A 305 -16.13 -8.18 -36.13
C GLY A 305 -16.74 -6.99 -35.40
N THR A 306 -16.06 -6.44 -34.39
CA THR A 306 -16.55 -5.30 -33.58
C THR A 306 -15.65 -4.05 -33.69
N PHE A 307 -14.64 -4.11 -34.56
CA PHE A 307 -13.72 -3.02 -34.87
C PHE A 307 -13.11 -3.24 -36.27
N PRO A 308 -12.84 -2.17 -37.07
CA PRO A 308 -13.20 -0.76 -36.84
C PRO A 308 -14.70 -0.47 -37.01
N GLN A 309 -15.42 -1.31 -37.74
CA GLN A 309 -16.87 -1.28 -37.88
C GLN A 309 -17.45 -2.66 -37.57
N SER A 310 -18.76 -2.70 -37.28
CA SER A 310 -19.44 -3.96 -37.01
C SER A 310 -19.52 -4.82 -38.27
N ASN A 311 -19.13 -6.09 -38.17
CA ASN A 311 -19.15 -7.05 -39.27
C ASN A 311 -19.59 -8.44 -38.76
N PRO A 312 -20.89 -8.76 -38.80
CA PRO A 312 -21.41 -10.07 -38.38
C PRO A 312 -20.81 -11.26 -39.12
N ALA A 313 -20.40 -11.07 -40.39
CA ALA A 313 -19.83 -12.14 -41.20
C ALA A 313 -18.50 -12.66 -40.63
N ALA A 314 -17.82 -11.86 -39.80
CA ALA A 314 -16.61 -12.24 -39.07
C ALA A 314 -16.78 -13.53 -38.25
N LEU A 315 -17.89 -13.64 -37.51
CA LEU A 315 -18.16 -14.79 -36.65
C LEU A 315 -18.54 -16.01 -37.49
N ILE A 316 -19.29 -15.80 -38.57
CA ILE A 316 -19.66 -16.86 -39.52
C ILE A 316 -18.40 -17.43 -40.18
N GLU A 317 -17.44 -16.59 -40.56
CA GLU A 317 -16.18 -16.99 -41.19
C GLU A 317 -15.39 -17.99 -40.33
N LEU A 318 -15.39 -17.85 -39.00
CA LEU A 318 -14.73 -18.79 -38.09
C LEU A 318 -15.23 -20.24 -38.23
N THR A 319 -16.49 -20.42 -38.66
CA THR A 319 -17.14 -21.73 -38.82
C THR A 319 -16.89 -22.37 -40.18
N LYS A 320 -16.39 -21.60 -41.17
CA LYS A 320 -16.22 -22.09 -42.53
C LYS A 320 -15.10 -23.14 -42.62
N ASN A 321 -15.36 -24.19 -43.40
CA ASN A 321 -14.38 -25.22 -43.75
C ASN A 321 -13.71 -24.91 -45.09
N ASP A 322 -13.13 -23.72 -45.19
CA ASP A 322 -12.40 -23.24 -46.36
C ASP A 322 -11.13 -22.46 -45.93
N LEU A 323 -10.38 -21.94 -46.90
CA LEU A 323 -9.17 -21.17 -46.64
C LEU A 323 -9.44 -19.88 -45.85
N ALA A 324 -10.59 -19.24 -46.07
CA ALA A 324 -10.97 -18.02 -45.36
C ALA A 324 -11.22 -18.32 -43.87
N GLY A 325 -11.99 -19.36 -43.56
CA GLY A 325 -12.22 -19.79 -42.18
C GLY A 325 -10.95 -20.28 -41.49
N ALA A 326 -10.06 -21.00 -42.20
CA ALA A 326 -8.75 -21.39 -41.67
C ALA A 326 -7.90 -20.18 -41.31
N HIS A 327 -7.80 -19.19 -42.20
CA HIS A 327 -7.08 -17.94 -41.97
C HIS A 327 -7.67 -17.14 -40.78
N ARG A 328 -9.01 -17.02 -40.70
CA ARG A 328 -9.69 -16.35 -39.59
C ARG A 328 -9.39 -17.01 -38.24
N ARG A 329 -9.39 -18.35 -38.17
CA ARG A 329 -9.01 -19.09 -36.95
C ARG A 329 -7.55 -18.89 -36.57
N GLN A 330 -6.65 -18.74 -37.55
CA GLN A 330 -5.25 -18.39 -37.27
C GLN A 330 -5.13 -16.96 -36.70
N LEU A 331 -5.86 -15.99 -37.25
CA LEU A 331 -5.93 -14.63 -36.70
C LEU A 331 -6.50 -14.63 -35.27
N LEU A 332 -7.53 -15.45 -34.99
CA LEU A 332 -8.04 -15.63 -33.63
C LEU A 332 -6.96 -16.14 -32.67
N GLN A 333 -6.22 -17.18 -33.06
CA GLN A 333 -5.12 -17.70 -32.25
C GLN A 333 -4.04 -16.63 -32.00
N GLU A 334 -3.70 -15.83 -33.00
CA GLU A 334 -2.73 -14.74 -32.86
C GLU A 334 -3.26 -13.63 -31.93
N ALA A 335 -4.49 -13.19 -32.14
CA ALA A 335 -5.15 -12.18 -31.29
C ALA A 335 -5.16 -12.59 -29.82
N MET A 336 -5.47 -13.86 -29.54
CA MET A 336 -5.58 -14.37 -28.18
C MET A 336 -4.22 -14.51 -27.47
N LYS A 337 -3.07 -14.43 -28.16
CA LYS A 337 -1.75 -14.37 -27.51
C LYS A 337 -1.51 -13.05 -26.79
N ALA A 338 -2.11 -11.96 -27.27
CA ALA A 338 -1.94 -10.62 -26.69
C ALA A 338 -2.85 -10.37 -25.48
N VAL A 339 -4.06 -10.97 -25.45
CA VAL A 339 -5.05 -10.73 -24.39
C VAL A 339 -4.55 -11.02 -22.97
N PRO A 340 -3.81 -12.12 -22.68
CA PRO A 340 -3.25 -12.36 -21.34
C PRO A 340 -2.38 -11.21 -20.83
N SER A 341 -1.78 -10.43 -21.73
CA SER A 341 -0.93 -9.31 -21.36
C SER A 341 -1.68 -8.24 -20.58
N GLU A 342 -2.99 -8.08 -20.78
CA GLU A 342 -3.84 -7.14 -20.04
C GLU A 342 -4.03 -7.59 -18.59
N TYR A 343 -4.21 -8.89 -18.35
CA TYR A 343 -4.65 -9.41 -17.07
C TYR A 343 -3.54 -10.05 -16.21
N ASN A 344 -2.31 -10.13 -16.72
CA ASN A 344 -1.18 -10.76 -16.03
C ASN A 344 0.05 -9.81 -15.95
N GLY A 345 -0.20 -8.56 -15.59
CA GLY A 345 0.77 -7.46 -15.56
C GLY A 345 1.60 -7.40 -14.27
N LEU A 346 2.22 -8.51 -13.87
CA LEU A 346 2.96 -8.58 -12.59
C LEU A 346 4.05 -7.50 -12.47
N GLY A 347 4.74 -7.20 -13.57
CA GLY A 347 5.77 -6.17 -13.66
C GLY A 347 5.24 -4.78 -13.33
N ILE A 348 4.12 -4.36 -13.94
CA ILE A 348 3.51 -3.06 -13.64
C ILE A 348 2.84 -3.04 -12.25
N GLU A 349 2.31 -4.18 -11.78
CA GLU A 349 1.65 -4.32 -10.48
C GLU A 349 2.63 -4.20 -9.31
N MET A 350 3.86 -4.74 -9.43
CA MET A 350 4.79 -4.90 -8.31
C MET A 350 6.23 -4.43 -8.56
N GLY A 351 6.60 -4.14 -9.80
CA GLY A 351 7.97 -3.78 -10.22
C GLY A 351 8.31 -2.30 -10.08
N GLN A 352 7.71 -1.58 -9.12
CA GLN A 352 8.01 -0.16 -8.93
C GLN A 352 9.49 0.04 -8.54
N GLN A 353 10.13 1.01 -9.18
CA GLN A 353 11.53 1.38 -8.93
C GLN A 353 11.62 2.85 -8.53
N TYR A 354 11.76 3.12 -7.24
CA TYR A 354 11.91 4.48 -6.72
C TYR A 354 13.32 5.03 -6.92
N LYS A 355 13.37 6.32 -7.27
CA LYS A 355 14.59 7.11 -7.40
C LYS A 355 14.37 8.46 -6.73
N SER A 356 14.79 8.56 -5.47
CA SER A 356 14.63 9.78 -4.68
C SER A 356 15.76 9.88 -3.67
N ARG A 357 15.88 11.01 -2.99
CA ARG A 357 16.80 11.15 -1.85
C ARG A 357 16.44 10.30 -0.63
N ALA A 358 15.27 9.65 -0.63
CA ALA A 358 14.91 8.63 0.35
C ALA A 358 15.35 7.22 -0.09
N ILE A 359 16.23 7.13 -1.09
CA ILE A 359 16.92 5.91 -1.57
C ILE A 359 18.43 6.20 -1.61
N TYR A 360 19.24 5.32 -1.03
CA TYR A 360 20.70 5.46 -1.01
C TYR A 360 21.31 4.66 -2.15
N LEU A 361 21.93 5.35 -3.11
CA LEU A 361 22.49 4.76 -4.33
C LEU A 361 24.01 4.85 -4.42
N ALA A 362 24.69 5.48 -3.45
CA ALA A 362 26.12 5.78 -3.55
C ALA A 362 27.04 4.53 -3.53
N ASP A 363 26.50 3.36 -3.17
CA ASP A 363 27.23 2.08 -3.19
C ASP A 363 26.91 1.22 -4.42
N GLU A 364 26.05 1.70 -5.32
CA GLU A 364 25.71 0.99 -6.55
C GLU A 364 26.60 1.47 -7.71
N ASP A 365 27.10 0.54 -8.51
CA ASP A 365 27.99 0.85 -9.66
C ASP A 365 27.28 1.55 -10.82
N GLY A 366 25.95 1.64 -10.78
CA GLY A 366 25.14 2.23 -11.83
C GLY A 366 23.66 1.88 -11.65
N PRO A 367 22.78 2.37 -12.55
CA PRO A 367 21.36 2.10 -12.45
C PRO A 367 21.05 0.60 -12.55
N ARG A 368 19.95 0.19 -11.90
CA ARG A 368 19.40 -1.17 -12.02
C ARG A 368 19.27 -1.56 -13.50
N LYS A 369 19.84 -2.71 -13.85
CA LYS A 369 19.69 -3.32 -15.17
C LYS A 369 18.56 -4.34 -15.11
N LEU A 370 17.65 -4.29 -16.07
CA LEU A 370 16.63 -5.33 -16.24
C LEU A 370 17.31 -6.61 -16.75
N SER A 371 16.74 -7.76 -16.43
CA SER A 371 17.25 -9.07 -16.82
C SER A 371 16.12 -10.05 -17.08
N GLY A 372 16.45 -11.25 -17.58
CA GLY A 372 15.48 -12.34 -17.73
C GLY A 372 14.27 -11.94 -18.57
N ARG A 373 13.07 -12.33 -18.10
CA ARG A 373 11.82 -12.04 -18.81
C ARG A 373 11.38 -10.58 -18.62
N GLU A 374 11.76 -9.94 -17.52
CA GLU A 374 11.48 -8.52 -17.28
C GLU A 374 12.17 -7.61 -18.31
N LEU A 375 13.36 -7.97 -18.82
CA LEU A 375 14.00 -7.23 -19.92
C LEU A 375 13.17 -7.30 -21.21
N ALA A 376 12.53 -8.43 -21.49
CA ALA A 376 11.70 -8.61 -22.69
C ALA A 376 10.37 -7.85 -22.56
N ASP A 377 9.75 -7.89 -21.38
CA ASP A 377 8.53 -7.15 -21.09
C ASP A 377 8.42 -6.79 -19.59
N PRO A 378 8.77 -5.55 -19.20
CA PRO A 378 8.74 -5.10 -17.82
C PRO A 378 7.32 -4.78 -17.31
N VAL A 379 6.31 -4.79 -18.19
CA VAL A 379 4.91 -4.69 -17.77
C VAL A 379 4.40 -6.05 -17.33
N LEU A 380 4.78 -7.12 -18.03
CA LEU A 380 4.31 -8.48 -17.73
C LEU A 380 5.11 -9.18 -16.65
N TYR A 381 6.42 -9.05 -16.66
CA TYR A 381 7.31 -9.84 -15.83
C TYR A 381 7.99 -9.00 -14.77
N LEU A 382 8.24 -9.62 -13.61
CA LEU A 382 9.01 -9.07 -12.52
C LEU A 382 10.13 -10.05 -12.20
N GLU A 383 11.38 -9.59 -12.24
CA GLU A 383 12.51 -10.32 -11.65
C GLU A 383 12.75 -9.79 -10.22
N PRO A 384 12.50 -10.59 -9.16
CA PRO A 384 12.69 -10.16 -7.78
C PRO A 384 14.15 -9.79 -7.51
N ASN A 385 14.37 -8.69 -6.81
CA ASN A 385 15.71 -8.17 -6.55
C ASN A 385 15.72 -7.26 -5.31
N THR A 386 16.93 -6.94 -4.82
CA THR A 386 17.16 -6.03 -3.70
C THR A 386 17.85 -4.73 -4.10
N TYR A 387 17.83 -4.35 -5.39
CA TYR A 387 18.42 -3.09 -5.81
C TYR A 387 17.69 -1.92 -5.12
N PRO A 388 18.39 -0.93 -4.51
CA PRO A 388 17.74 0.15 -3.78
C PRO A 388 16.70 0.89 -4.63
N GLY A 389 15.51 1.06 -4.07
CA GLY A 389 14.31 1.59 -4.73
C GLY A 389 13.35 0.52 -5.24
N SER A 390 13.75 -0.75 -5.29
CA SER A 390 12.84 -1.87 -5.55
C SER A 390 12.09 -2.29 -4.28
N ARG A 391 10.94 -2.95 -4.48
CA ARG A 391 10.20 -3.63 -3.42
C ARG A 391 11.03 -4.76 -2.82
N LEU A 392 10.95 -4.97 -1.50
CA LEU A 392 11.55 -6.13 -0.84
C LEU A 392 11.01 -7.43 -1.48
N PRO A 393 11.88 -8.34 -1.96
CA PRO A 393 11.43 -9.58 -2.58
C PRO A 393 10.87 -10.54 -1.53
N HIS A 394 9.83 -11.27 -1.92
CA HIS A 394 9.25 -12.34 -1.10
C HIS A 394 10.17 -13.57 -1.08
N ALA A 395 10.42 -14.11 0.10
CA ALA A 395 10.91 -15.47 0.29
C ALA A 395 10.25 -16.08 1.53
N TRP A 396 9.91 -17.38 1.45
CA TRP A 396 9.42 -18.15 2.59
C TRP A 396 10.58 -18.60 3.46
N LEU A 397 10.48 -18.27 4.75
CA LEU A 397 11.44 -18.59 5.78
C LEU A 397 10.76 -19.42 6.87
N ASN A 398 11.54 -20.14 7.69
CA ASN A 398 11.02 -20.82 8.86
C ASN A 398 12.05 -20.85 9.99
N LYS A 399 11.68 -21.41 11.13
CA LYS A 399 12.60 -21.71 12.23
C LYS A 399 13.22 -23.09 12.04
N ALA A 400 14.35 -23.32 12.71
CA ALA A 400 15.00 -24.63 12.76
C ALA A 400 14.11 -25.72 13.40
N ALA A 401 13.17 -25.31 14.27
CA ALA A 401 12.12 -26.17 14.79
C ALA A 401 10.81 -25.93 14.03
N PRO A 402 9.91 -26.93 13.91
CA PRO A 402 8.65 -26.79 13.21
C PRO A 402 7.85 -25.57 13.71
N ALA A 403 7.63 -24.61 12.82
CA ALA A 403 6.80 -23.43 13.06
C ALA A 403 6.06 -23.05 11.77
N GLN A 404 5.12 -22.11 11.91
CA GLN A 404 4.45 -21.51 10.76
C GLN A 404 5.49 -20.74 9.92
N PRO A 405 5.58 -20.99 8.60
CA PRO A 405 6.45 -20.22 7.72
C PRO A 405 6.12 -18.73 7.77
N VAL A 406 7.14 -17.90 7.59
CA VAL A 406 7.02 -16.44 7.54
C VAL A 406 7.58 -15.92 6.23
N SER A 407 6.97 -14.89 5.66
CA SER A 407 7.54 -14.19 4.52
C SER A 407 8.53 -13.12 4.97
N THR A 408 9.57 -12.86 4.17
CA THR A 408 10.39 -11.64 4.29
C THR A 408 9.53 -10.35 4.36
N ILE A 409 8.38 -10.34 3.67
CA ILE A 409 7.40 -9.23 3.66
C ILE A 409 6.77 -9.00 5.05
N ASP A 410 6.58 -10.07 5.83
CA ASP A 410 5.97 -10.00 7.16
C ASP A 410 6.98 -9.52 8.22
N LEU A 411 8.27 -9.80 7.98
CA LEU A 411 9.37 -9.41 8.86
C LEU A 411 9.67 -7.91 8.77
N ALA A 412 9.43 -7.29 7.62
CA ALA A 412 9.56 -5.85 7.37
C ALA A 412 8.23 -5.09 7.49
N GLY A 413 8.31 -3.76 7.59
CA GLY A 413 7.16 -2.86 7.70
C GLY A 413 6.86 -2.49 9.15
N HIS A 414 5.57 -2.53 9.54
CA HIS A 414 5.11 -2.21 10.90
C HIS A 414 5.55 -0.82 11.40
N GLY A 415 5.71 0.14 10.48
CA GLY A 415 6.09 1.51 10.81
C GLY A 415 7.56 1.70 11.21
N VAL A 416 8.43 0.71 10.99
CA VAL A 416 9.86 0.77 11.33
C VAL A 416 10.75 0.30 10.18
N PHE A 417 12.05 0.61 10.24
CA PHE A 417 13.03 0.06 9.30
C PHE A 417 13.35 -1.39 9.64
N ALA A 418 13.69 -2.18 8.62
CA ALA A 418 14.15 -3.56 8.79
C ALA A 418 15.50 -3.76 8.09
N LEU A 419 16.45 -4.40 8.76
CA LEU A 419 17.74 -4.79 8.22
C LEU A 419 17.86 -6.32 8.19
N PHE A 420 17.97 -6.85 6.98
CA PHE A 420 18.20 -8.27 6.73
C PHE A 420 19.69 -8.52 6.54
N THR A 421 20.22 -9.56 7.18
CA THR A 421 21.61 -10.01 7.05
C THR A 421 21.66 -11.55 7.11
N GLY A 422 22.83 -12.16 7.13
CA GLY A 422 23.00 -13.61 7.23
C GLY A 422 24.13 -14.01 8.17
N ILE A 423 24.66 -15.21 7.96
CA ILE A 423 25.78 -15.76 8.75
C ILE A 423 27.01 -14.84 8.59
N GLY A 424 27.63 -14.47 9.70
CA GLY A 424 28.77 -13.52 9.71
C GLY A 424 28.34 -12.05 9.64
N GLY A 425 27.04 -11.77 9.61
CA GLY A 425 26.45 -10.43 9.56
C GLY A 425 26.16 -9.78 10.92
N GLU A 426 26.60 -10.38 12.03
CA GLU A 426 26.28 -9.97 13.40
C GLU A 426 26.72 -8.53 13.70
N ALA A 427 27.79 -8.08 13.03
CA ALA A 427 28.26 -6.70 13.11
C ALA A 427 27.18 -5.70 12.68
N TRP A 428 26.38 -6.01 11.66
CA TRP A 428 25.26 -5.17 11.25
C TRP A 428 24.14 -5.13 12.28
N LYS A 429 23.85 -6.26 12.95
CA LYS A 429 22.81 -6.31 14.00
C LYS A 429 23.19 -5.40 15.17
N THR A 430 24.45 -5.50 15.63
CA THR A 430 24.98 -4.67 16.70
C THR A 430 24.97 -3.18 16.31
N ALA A 431 25.43 -2.86 15.10
CA ALA A 431 25.44 -1.48 14.61
C ALA A 431 24.03 -0.87 14.51
N ALA A 432 23.06 -1.62 14.01
CA ALA A 432 21.67 -1.17 13.91
C ALA A 432 21.02 -0.96 15.29
N ALA A 433 21.34 -1.81 16.27
CA ALA A 433 20.87 -1.64 17.65
C ALA A 433 21.45 -0.38 18.31
N SER A 434 22.75 -0.13 18.13
CA SER A 434 23.45 1.08 18.59
C SER A 434 22.86 2.35 17.96
N LEU A 435 22.63 2.32 16.65
CA LEU A 435 22.02 3.41 15.90
C LEU A 435 20.58 3.70 16.34
N SER A 436 19.80 2.65 16.61
CA SER A 436 18.43 2.80 17.10
C SER A 436 18.39 3.50 18.45
N LYS A 437 19.31 3.15 19.37
CA LYS A 437 19.43 3.78 20.69
C LYS A 437 19.84 5.26 20.60
N THR A 438 20.75 5.59 19.69
CA THR A 438 21.32 6.95 19.59
C THR A 438 20.45 7.92 18.80
N THR A 439 19.68 7.44 17.82
CA THR A 439 18.86 8.30 16.92
C THR A 439 17.37 8.27 17.23
N GLY A 440 16.89 7.25 17.96
CA GLY A 440 15.47 6.99 18.16
C GLY A 440 14.77 6.36 16.94
N VAL A 441 15.47 6.20 15.80
CA VAL A 441 14.95 5.52 14.61
C VAL A 441 15.12 4.02 14.79
N VAL A 442 14.01 3.31 15.00
CA VAL A 442 14.05 1.85 15.19
C VAL A 442 14.40 1.14 13.89
N VAL A 443 15.46 0.34 13.94
CA VAL A 443 15.87 -0.60 12.88
C VAL A 443 15.76 -2.02 13.44
N LYS A 444 14.69 -2.73 13.08
CA LYS A 444 14.53 -4.15 13.41
C LYS A 444 15.52 -4.97 12.60
N THR A 445 16.23 -5.90 13.23
CA THR A 445 17.22 -6.73 12.53
C THR A 445 16.73 -8.17 12.43
N CYS A 446 17.16 -8.85 11.37
CA CYS A 446 16.83 -10.23 11.08
C CYS A 446 18.03 -10.89 10.38
N SER A 447 18.60 -11.94 10.97
CA SER A 447 19.57 -12.79 10.27
C SER A 447 18.89 -14.00 9.64
N ILE A 448 19.22 -14.27 8.38
CA ILE A 448 18.68 -15.38 7.59
C ILE A 448 19.82 -16.31 7.20
N GLY A 449 19.71 -17.59 7.54
CA GLY A 449 20.72 -18.61 7.28
C GLY A 449 20.56 -19.81 8.21
N TYR A 450 21.40 -20.84 8.03
CA TYR A 450 21.38 -22.02 8.89
C TYR A 450 21.59 -21.62 10.36
N ARG A 451 20.65 -22.01 11.25
CA ARG A 451 20.66 -21.67 12.69
C ARG A 451 20.66 -20.17 13.02
N GLN A 452 20.19 -19.32 12.11
CA GLN A 452 20.02 -17.89 12.35
C GLN A 452 18.63 -17.57 12.93
N ASP A 453 18.26 -16.28 13.03
CA ASP A 453 16.91 -15.91 13.46
C ASP A 453 15.85 -16.60 12.59
N TRP A 454 16.12 -16.77 11.29
CA TRP A 454 15.29 -17.51 10.36
C TRP A 454 16.14 -18.32 9.38
N GLU A 455 15.60 -19.45 8.92
CA GLU A 455 16.22 -20.33 7.93
C GLU A 455 15.53 -20.17 6.57
N ASP A 456 16.35 -20.08 5.51
CA ASP A 456 15.89 -20.00 4.12
C ASP A 456 15.71 -21.40 3.53
N ILE A 457 14.58 -22.03 3.83
CA ILE A 457 14.33 -23.45 3.55
C ILE A 457 14.51 -23.81 2.07
N TYR A 458 14.09 -22.92 1.17
CA TYR A 458 14.08 -23.17 -0.27
C TYR A 458 15.23 -22.45 -1.01
N PHE A 459 16.15 -21.85 -0.25
CA PHE A 459 17.21 -20.99 -0.78
C PHE A 459 16.68 -19.86 -1.67
N SER A 460 15.43 -19.44 -1.44
CA SER A 460 14.77 -18.43 -2.26
C SER A 460 15.31 -17.04 -1.92
N TRP A 461 15.58 -16.76 -0.64
CA TRP A 461 16.22 -15.52 -0.23
C TRP A 461 17.66 -15.45 -0.75
N ALA A 462 18.43 -16.52 -0.64
CA ALA A 462 19.80 -16.60 -1.14
C ALA A 462 19.90 -16.27 -2.65
N LYS A 463 18.91 -16.70 -3.45
CA LYS A 463 18.84 -16.40 -4.90
C LYS A 463 18.59 -14.92 -5.22
N VAL A 464 17.85 -14.21 -4.37
CA VAL A 464 17.34 -12.85 -4.69
C VAL A 464 17.96 -11.74 -3.84
N ARG A 465 18.65 -12.07 -2.73
CA ARG A 465 19.18 -11.08 -1.77
C ARG A 465 20.21 -10.13 -2.36
N GLY A 466 20.86 -10.51 -3.46
CA GLY A 466 21.75 -9.64 -4.24
C GLY A 466 22.97 -9.13 -3.47
N VAL A 467 23.35 -9.81 -2.38
CA VAL A 467 24.51 -9.55 -1.53
C VAL A 467 25.08 -10.88 -1.04
N GLU A 468 26.32 -10.89 -0.59
CA GLU A 468 26.94 -12.06 0.06
C GLU A 468 26.30 -12.37 1.41
N GLU A 469 26.64 -13.52 1.99
CA GLU A 469 25.99 -14.03 3.20
C GLU A 469 26.11 -13.09 4.42
N SER A 470 27.26 -12.46 4.61
CA SER A 470 27.47 -11.46 5.66
C SER A 470 26.98 -10.05 5.29
N GLY A 471 26.46 -9.87 4.07
CA GLY A 471 25.94 -8.60 3.59
C GLY A 471 24.70 -8.12 4.35
N ALA A 472 24.20 -6.95 3.95
CA ALA A 472 23.01 -6.35 4.56
C ALA A 472 22.06 -5.77 3.51
N VAL A 473 20.76 -5.85 3.77
CA VAL A 473 19.70 -5.19 2.99
C VAL A 473 18.80 -4.42 3.95
N LEU A 474 18.78 -3.09 3.82
CA LEU A 474 17.97 -2.19 4.63
C LEU A 474 16.67 -1.83 3.88
N VAL A 475 15.56 -1.92 4.59
CA VAL A 475 14.20 -1.79 4.06
C VAL A 475 13.41 -0.77 4.88
N ARG A 476 12.66 0.08 4.17
CA ARG A 476 11.78 1.11 4.73
C ARG A 476 10.50 0.55 5.35
N PRO A 477 9.76 1.35 6.14
CA PRO A 477 8.45 0.98 6.66
C PRO A 477 7.40 0.60 5.60
N ASP A 478 7.55 1.10 4.37
CA ASP A 478 6.69 0.77 3.23
C ASP A 478 7.20 -0.42 2.39
N ARG A 479 8.17 -1.19 2.92
CA ARG A 479 8.75 -2.40 2.31
C ARG A 479 9.53 -2.16 1.01
N VAL A 480 10.07 -0.96 0.85
CA VAL A 480 11.01 -0.63 -0.24
C VAL A 480 12.44 -0.77 0.27
N VAL A 481 13.29 -1.45 -0.49
CA VAL A 481 14.72 -1.53 -0.20
C VAL A 481 15.32 -0.15 -0.37
N VAL A 482 16.00 0.37 0.65
CA VAL A 482 16.58 1.72 0.65
C VAL A 482 18.09 1.71 0.47
N TRP A 483 18.74 0.60 0.83
CA TRP A 483 20.19 0.44 0.79
C TRP A 483 20.56 -1.03 0.91
N ARG A 484 21.73 -1.42 0.38
CA ARG A 484 22.35 -2.72 0.60
C ARG A 484 23.87 -2.62 0.66
N ALA A 485 24.50 -3.59 1.31
CA ALA A 485 25.96 -3.77 1.35
C ALA A 485 26.31 -5.21 1.03
N ASN A 486 27.33 -5.40 0.19
CA ASN A 486 27.69 -6.74 -0.28
C ASN A 486 28.21 -7.65 0.85
N LEU A 487 29.07 -7.13 1.74
CA LEU A 487 29.74 -7.87 2.82
C LEU A 487 29.81 -7.00 4.09
N VAL A 488 30.11 -7.62 5.24
CA VAL A 488 30.61 -6.87 6.41
C VAL A 488 31.97 -6.21 6.06
N PRO A 489 32.16 -4.90 6.34
CA PRO A 489 33.44 -4.24 6.09
C PRO A 489 34.57 -4.75 7.00
N SER A 490 35.80 -4.71 6.50
CA SER A 490 37.02 -4.97 7.28
C SER A 490 37.16 -3.92 8.40
N GLY A 491 36.80 -4.30 9.62
CA GLY A 491 36.61 -3.41 10.78
C GLY A 491 35.34 -3.70 11.57
N GLY A 492 34.49 -4.64 11.09
CA GLY A 492 33.38 -5.19 11.86
C GLY A 492 32.38 -4.14 12.30
N VAL A 493 32.02 -4.17 13.59
CA VAL A 493 30.95 -3.33 14.17
C VAL A 493 31.20 -1.83 13.93
N GLU A 494 32.42 -1.33 14.15
CA GLU A 494 32.72 0.10 14.03
C GLU A 494 32.47 0.60 12.60
N LYS A 495 32.94 -0.13 11.60
CA LYS A 495 32.72 0.23 10.19
C LYS A 495 31.25 0.06 9.79
N CYS A 496 30.55 -0.94 10.32
CA CYS A 496 29.11 -1.10 10.14
C CYS A 496 28.33 0.10 10.72
N GLU A 497 28.67 0.57 11.92
CA GLU A 497 28.05 1.74 12.56
C GLU A 497 28.28 3.01 11.77
N VAL A 498 29.53 3.27 11.35
CA VAL A 498 29.86 4.42 10.51
C VAL A 498 29.09 4.36 9.20
N LYS A 499 29.00 3.18 8.57
CA LYS A 499 28.31 3.02 7.30
C LYS A 499 26.81 3.22 7.42
N LEU A 500 26.14 2.53 8.36
CA LEU A 500 24.69 2.68 8.59
C LEU A 500 24.35 4.11 9.00
N SER A 501 25.17 4.75 9.83
CA SER A 501 24.99 6.15 10.20
C SER A 501 25.10 7.07 8.98
N SER A 502 26.07 6.84 8.09
CA SER A 502 26.24 7.60 6.84
C SER A 502 25.02 7.44 5.93
N VAL A 503 24.52 6.21 5.77
CA VAL A 503 23.31 5.90 4.99
C VAL A 503 22.11 6.64 5.55
N LEU A 504 21.81 6.49 6.84
CA LEU A 504 20.64 7.14 7.45
C LEU A 504 20.74 8.67 7.45
N LYS A 505 21.95 9.26 7.57
CA LYS A 505 22.16 10.71 7.51
C LYS A 505 21.94 11.31 6.12
N GLN A 506 22.28 10.57 5.07
CA GLN A 506 22.08 11.02 3.69
C GLN A 506 20.63 10.87 3.24
N LEU A 507 19.93 9.87 3.80
CA LEU A 507 18.48 9.86 3.76
C LEU A 507 17.96 11.06 4.58
N PRO A 508 16.80 11.65 4.24
CA PRO A 508 16.20 12.74 5.01
C PRO A 508 15.57 12.25 6.33
N ILE A 509 16.23 11.29 6.96
CA ILE A 509 15.89 10.60 8.19
C ILE A 509 16.93 11.05 9.23
N ALA A 510 16.51 11.32 10.46
CA ALA A 510 17.36 11.78 11.57
C ALA A 510 17.99 13.19 11.43
N SER A 511 17.17 14.24 11.26
CA SER A 511 17.69 15.62 11.14
C SER A 511 17.87 16.41 12.43
N MET A 512 17.78 15.84 13.64
CA MET A 512 17.94 16.63 14.88
C MET A 512 18.94 16.13 15.93
N PHE A 513 19.37 14.87 15.93
CA PHE A 513 20.22 14.37 17.03
C PHE A 513 21.73 14.39 16.78
N PHE A 514 22.20 14.50 15.53
CA PHE A 514 23.64 14.47 15.26
C PHE A 514 24.39 15.77 15.63
N LYS A 515 23.70 16.90 15.82
CA LYS A 515 24.36 18.14 16.29
C LYS A 515 24.76 18.10 17.78
N ALA A 516 24.07 17.32 18.60
CA ALA A 516 24.35 17.26 20.05
C ALA A 516 25.59 16.40 20.38
N ALA A 517 25.88 15.35 19.61
CA ALA A 517 27.03 14.48 19.86
C ALA A 517 28.36 15.14 19.48
N LEU A 518 28.41 15.92 18.39
CA LEU A 518 29.62 16.63 17.95
C LEU A 518 29.97 17.84 18.83
N GLN A 519 28.98 18.52 19.43
CA GLN A 519 29.25 19.62 20.38
C GLN A 519 29.74 19.13 21.74
N ARG A 520 29.47 17.88 22.13
CA ARG A 520 30.01 17.27 23.36
C ARG A 520 31.46 16.79 23.19
N GLY A 521 31.89 16.45 21.97
CA GLY A 521 33.29 16.08 21.68
C GLY A 521 34.27 17.26 21.63
N ALA A 522 33.79 18.49 21.44
CA ALA A 522 34.63 19.68 21.26
C ALA A 522 34.84 20.54 22.53
N ARG A 523 34.32 20.10 23.70
CA ARG A 523 34.43 20.84 24.97
C ARG A 523 35.05 20.05 26.14
N ALA A 524 35.76 18.96 25.85
CA ALA A 524 36.54 18.23 26.86
C ALA A 524 37.99 18.75 26.89
N GLY A 525 38.16 20.01 27.30
CA GLY A 525 39.46 20.64 27.52
C GLY A 525 39.33 21.69 28.61
N SER A 526 39.84 21.37 29.80
CA SER A 526 39.95 22.21 31.00
C SER A 526 38.66 22.48 31.79
N ARG A 527 38.55 21.79 32.94
CA ARG A 527 38.52 22.39 34.30
C ARG A 527 38.06 21.34 35.32
N ILE A 528 38.98 21.00 36.21
CA ILE A 528 38.73 20.21 37.42
C ILE A 528 38.04 21.14 38.41
N ALA A 529 36.79 20.82 38.77
CA ALA A 529 36.15 21.31 39.99
C ALA A 529 35.14 20.24 40.46
N LYS A 530 35.30 19.81 41.71
CA LYS A 530 34.46 18.82 42.39
C LYS A 530 32.99 19.29 42.43
N MET A 531 32.07 18.42 42.02
CA MET A 531 30.64 18.49 42.33
C MET A 531 30.12 17.09 42.72
N PRO A 532 29.10 17.00 43.58
CA PRO A 532 28.77 15.80 44.34
C PRO A 532 28.05 14.74 43.50
N MET A 533 28.21 13.47 43.89
CA MET A 533 27.47 12.34 43.32
C MET A 533 25.95 12.58 43.47
N LYS A 534 25.22 12.54 42.36
CA LYS A 534 23.76 12.42 42.34
C LYS A 534 23.37 10.98 41.96
N SER A 535 22.35 10.54 42.68
CA SER A 535 21.74 9.23 42.86
C SER A 535 21.15 8.58 41.59
N SER A 536 21.05 7.25 41.64
CA SER A 536 20.31 6.38 40.75
C SER A 536 18.84 6.81 40.60
N SER A 537 18.37 6.95 39.36
CA SER A 537 16.99 7.32 39.04
C SER A 537 16.10 6.07 38.95
N THR A 538 15.03 6.03 39.73
CA THR A 538 13.88 5.13 39.54
C THR A 538 13.17 5.45 38.21
N ASN A 539 12.63 4.47 37.48
CA ASN A 539 12.04 4.73 36.14
C ASN A 539 10.65 5.35 36.16
N PHE A 540 10.00 5.38 37.33
CA PHE A 540 8.65 5.90 37.53
C PHE A 540 8.63 6.85 38.74
N SER A 541 7.74 7.84 38.71
CA SER A 541 7.63 8.89 39.73
C SER A 541 6.21 8.97 40.32
N PRO A 542 6.05 9.47 41.56
CA PRO A 542 4.75 9.81 42.10
C PRO A 542 3.98 10.75 41.16
N GLY A 543 2.72 10.42 40.89
CA GLY A 543 1.85 11.12 39.95
C GLY A 543 1.63 10.39 38.63
N ASP A 544 2.54 9.50 38.23
CA ASP A 544 2.41 8.70 37.00
C ASP A 544 1.21 7.76 37.09
N THR A 545 0.44 7.66 36.00
CA THR A 545 -0.60 6.62 35.84
C THR A 545 0.01 5.45 35.11
N VAL A 546 -0.10 4.25 35.66
CA VAL A 546 0.60 3.06 35.16
C VAL A 546 -0.32 1.85 35.09
N ARG A 547 -0.04 0.98 34.11
CA ARG A 547 -0.57 -0.39 34.08
C ARG A 547 0.35 -1.30 34.90
N TYR A 548 -0.23 -2.11 35.78
CA TYR A 548 0.54 -2.98 36.66
C TYR A 548 -0.19 -4.29 36.99
N LYS A 549 0.55 -5.29 37.47
CA LYS A 549 0.01 -6.53 38.04
C LYS A 549 0.15 -6.53 39.57
N PRO A 550 -0.96 -6.53 40.34
CA PRO A 550 -0.89 -6.39 41.81
C PRO A 550 -0.12 -7.50 42.53
N VAL A 551 -0.13 -8.72 41.98
CA VAL A 551 0.50 -9.91 42.58
C VAL A 551 1.23 -10.70 41.49
N GLY A 552 2.43 -11.20 41.80
CA GLY A 552 3.14 -12.19 40.98
C GLY A 552 4.02 -11.66 39.83
N GLY A 553 3.98 -10.37 39.50
CA GLY A 553 4.83 -9.79 38.44
C GLY A 553 4.29 -9.98 37.01
N PRO A 554 5.07 -9.62 35.97
CA PRO A 554 4.61 -9.57 34.58
C PRO A 554 4.09 -10.91 34.04
N ASP A 555 4.74 -11.99 34.46
CA ASP A 555 4.46 -13.36 33.99
C ASP A 555 3.36 -14.07 34.80
N SER A 556 2.75 -13.38 35.77
CA SER A 556 1.66 -13.96 36.57
C SER A 556 0.32 -13.97 35.82
N ASN A 557 -0.53 -14.95 36.16
CA ASN A 557 -1.91 -15.03 35.67
C ASN A 557 -2.87 -14.02 36.34
N THR A 558 -2.35 -13.09 37.15
CA THR A 558 -3.14 -12.03 37.78
C THR A 558 -3.59 -11.02 36.73
N SER A 559 -4.85 -10.59 36.81
CA SER A 559 -5.41 -9.56 35.93
C SER A 559 -4.64 -8.24 36.03
N GLU A 560 -4.46 -7.58 34.88
CA GLU A 560 -3.86 -6.26 34.81
C GLU A 560 -4.78 -5.20 35.43
N SER A 561 -4.20 -4.18 36.02
CA SER A 561 -4.91 -3.07 36.65
C SER A 561 -4.25 -1.75 36.31
N VAL A 562 -5.05 -0.69 36.40
CA VAL A 562 -4.62 0.70 36.21
C VAL A 562 -4.58 1.38 37.57
N GLY A 563 -3.49 2.11 37.84
CA GLY A 563 -3.36 2.84 39.09
C GLY A 563 -2.41 4.01 38.99
N ARG A 564 -2.51 4.93 39.94
CA ARG A 564 -1.65 6.09 40.06
C ARG A 564 -0.59 5.85 41.13
N ILE A 565 0.68 6.12 40.81
CA ILE A 565 1.76 6.02 41.78
C ILE A 565 1.62 7.18 42.77
N THR A 566 1.52 6.87 44.06
CA THR A 566 1.38 7.86 45.14
C THR A 566 2.70 8.08 45.88
N ASP A 567 3.55 7.05 45.96
CA ASP A 567 4.82 7.11 46.69
C ASP A 567 5.84 6.08 46.19
N VAL A 568 7.14 6.33 46.41
CA VAL A 568 8.24 5.44 46.06
C VAL A 568 9.24 5.34 47.22
N LEU A 569 9.45 4.13 47.73
CA LEU A 569 10.45 3.84 48.76
C LEU A 569 11.67 3.14 48.16
N THR A 570 12.85 3.63 48.53
CA THR A 570 14.16 3.04 48.20
C THR A 570 14.89 2.53 49.44
N GLU A 571 14.25 2.57 50.61
CA GLU A 571 14.75 2.05 51.88
C GLU A 571 13.60 1.35 52.65
N PRO A 572 13.88 0.39 53.55
CA PRO A 572 12.83 -0.30 54.29
C PRO A 572 11.96 0.66 55.10
N GLY A 573 10.64 0.51 55.03
CA GLY A 573 9.71 1.46 55.66
C GLY A 573 8.26 0.99 55.64
N GLN A 574 7.33 1.90 55.95
CA GLN A 574 5.89 1.65 55.88
C GLN A 574 5.32 2.19 54.56
N GLN A 575 4.56 1.36 53.85
CA GLN A 575 3.88 1.75 52.60
C GLN A 575 2.62 0.90 52.42
N ALA A 576 1.52 1.50 51.97
CA ALA A 576 0.20 0.89 51.86
C ALA A 576 -0.25 0.16 53.14
N GLY A 577 0.00 0.76 54.30
CA GLY A 577 -0.42 0.23 55.62
C GLY A 577 0.35 -1.00 56.11
N ARG A 578 1.52 -1.31 55.53
CA ARG A 578 2.37 -2.44 55.95
C ARG A 578 3.86 -2.09 55.92
N ASN A 579 4.66 -2.84 56.68
CA ASN A 579 6.11 -2.80 56.55
C ASN A 579 6.53 -3.44 55.22
N VAL A 580 7.35 -2.74 54.45
CA VAL A 580 7.89 -3.22 53.17
C VAL A 580 9.41 -3.15 53.17
N ASN A 581 10.04 -4.20 52.62
CA ASN A 581 11.47 -4.21 52.39
C ASN A 581 11.75 -3.62 51.00
N ALA A 582 12.39 -2.45 50.96
CA ALA A 582 12.78 -1.73 49.75
C ALA A 582 14.28 -1.40 49.80
N SER A 583 14.92 -1.33 48.64
CA SER A 583 16.30 -0.85 48.49
C SER A 583 16.44 -0.01 47.23
N MET A 584 17.59 0.65 47.04
CA MET A 584 17.88 1.40 45.82
C MET A 584 17.86 0.50 44.56
N GLU A 585 18.25 -0.77 44.67
CA GLU A 585 18.22 -1.74 43.58
C GLU A 585 16.84 -2.40 43.39
N GLN A 586 15.99 -2.38 44.41
CA GLN A 586 14.63 -2.93 44.37
C GLN A 586 13.63 -1.98 45.04
N PRO A 587 13.31 -0.84 44.38
CA PRO A 587 12.36 0.13 44.91
C PRO A 587 10.94 -0.44 45.00
N ARG A 588 10.18 0.11 45.95
CA ARG A 588 8.76 -0.20 46.19
C ARG A 588 7.89 0.99 45.82
N TYR A 589 6.84 0.73 45.03
CA TYR A 589 5.92 1.73 44.53
C TYR A 589 4.56 1.54 45.19
N GLU A 590 4.06 2.59 45.83
CA GLU A 590 2.68 2.65 46.26
C GLU A 590 1.81 3.07 45.08
N ILE A 591 0.80 2.26 44.79
CA ILE A 591 -0.11 2.50 43.68
C ILE A 591 -1.55 2.46 44.19
N GLU A 592 -2.29 3.53 43.95
CA GLU A 592 -3.73 3.62 44.15
C GLU A 592 -4.45 3.12 42.89
N ASN A 593 -5.21 2.04 43.02
CA ASN A 593 -5.97 1.47 41.89
C ASN A 593 -7.14 2.39 41.51
N LEU A 594 -7.19 2.84 40.25
CA LEU A 594 -8.20 3.81 39.80
C LEU A 594 -9.64 3.27 39.75
N ASN A 595 -9.82 1.94 39.70
CA ASN A 595 -11.14 1.33 39.66
C ASN A 595 -11.70 1.04 41.06
N THR A 596 -10.83 0.82 42.06
CA THR A 596 -11.24 0.34 43.39
C THR A 596 -10.86 1.26 44.54
N GLY A 597 -10.00 2.26 44.31
CA GLY A 597 -9.46 3.16 45.34
C GLY A 597 -8.51 2.48 46.34
N LYS A 598 -8.19 1.20 46.16
CA LYS A 598 -7.30 0.47 47.05
C LYS A 598 -5.83 0.80 46.74
N THR A 599 -5.06 1.09 47.77
CA THR A 599 -3.60 1.26 47.68
C THR A 599 -2.87 -0.07 47.85
N SER A 600 -1.76 -0.24 47.13
CA SER A 600 -0.92 -1.43 47.21
C SER A 600 0.54 -1.07 46.97
N SER A 601 1.45 -1.68 47.73
CA SER A 601 2.90 -1.53 47.51
C SER A 601 3.45 -2.69 46.67
N ILE A 602 4.01 -2.40 45.50
CA ILE A 602 4.54 -3.38 44.54
C ILE A 602 6.00 -3.10 44.18
N TYR A 603 6.68 -4.06 43.55
CA TYR A 603 8.01 -3.85 43.00
C TYR A 603 7.94 -3.21 41.61
N GLU A 604 9.01 -2.51 41.19
CA GLU A 604 9.12 -1.91 39.85
C GLU A 604 8.79 -2.90 38.73
N ARG A 605 9.28 -4.15 38.84
CA ARG A 605 9.02 -5.21 37.86
C ARG A 605 7.54 -5.52 37.65
N ASN A 606 6.67 -5.16 38.58
CA ASN A 606 5.23 -5.39 38.45
C ASN A 606 4.52 -4.29 37.64
N ILE A 607 5.22 -3.20 37.30
CA ILE A 607 4.73 -2.10 36.47
C ILE A 607 5.02 -2.44 35.00
N LEU A 608 3.97 -2.57 34.20
CA LEU A 608 4.05 -2.94 32.78
C LEU A 608 4.35 -1.73 31.88
N GLY A 609 4.11 -0.52 32.37
CA GLY A 609 4.44 0.74 31.70
C GLY A 609 3.51 1.88 32.10
N ILE A 610 3.87 3.10 31.67
CA ILE A 610 3.03 4.30 31.82
C ILE A 610 1.81 4.17 30.92
N GLU A 611 0.64 4.42 31.49
CA GLU A 611 -0.61 4.54 30.75
C GLU A 611 -0.72 5.96 30.19
N LYS A 612 -0.81 6.07 28.86
CA LYS A 612 -0.80 7.34 28.13
C LYS A 612 -2.19 7.87 27.86
#